data_AF-A0A0L0T6S3-F1
#
_entry.id   AF-A0A0L0T6S3-F1
#
_cell.length_a   1.000
_cell.length_b   1.000
_cell.length_c   1.000
_cell.angle_alpha   90.00
_cell.angle_beta   90.00
_cell.angle_gamma   90.00
#
_symmetry.space_group_name_H-M   'P 1'
#
loop_
_entity.id
_entity.type
_entity.pdbx_description
1 polymer ?
#
loop_
_entity_poly.entity_id
_entity_poly.type
_entity_poly.pdbx_seq_one_letter_code
_entity_poly.pdbx_strand_id
1 'polypeptide(L)'
;MTLRAYADMLKWGEHVRDAPAFRRAARGAIRTYVRMHLQREAHAREVGAEAAAAALTVRREAVEKKIKDHKRKEDKKKKEGKTVTPTDADPDGEQFAVVASPLDAASKLVQLLETACPTELETHVLAFDVYVRQAKWVLALRAAKRAIAIDPDHPMPKAQLYVLHHAVHHAGESIPDAIHAVLTRDLAAVADARAFPTSAADIEPTDLESAVAAAVAASLVGGEPTPRDVVDAVIARDDAWVGITYKQAERTAAALDVVDAEAAQAVLAKARAVLAL
;
A
#
# COMPACT_ATOMS: atom_id res chain seq x y z
N MET A 1 15.03 -11.11 -43.22
CA MET A 1 15.20 -9.90 -42.38
C MET A 1 14.30 -9.99 -41.16
N THR A 2 14.82 -9.70 -39.98
CA THR A 2 14.14 -9.82 -38.68
C THR A 2 13.46 -8.51 -38.23
N LEU A 3 13.20 -7.57 -39.14
CA LEU A 3 12.62 -6.26 -38.82
C LEU A 3 11.27 -6.34 -38.09
N ARG A 4 10.43 -7.31 -38.47
CA ARG A 4 9.17 -7.57 -37.75
C ARG A 4 9.41 -8.00 -36.31
N ALA A 5 10.32 -8.97 -36.11
CA ALA A 5 10.71 -9.42 -34.77
C ALA A 5 11.35 -8.30 -33.93
N TYR A 6 12.11 -7.40 -34.54
CA TYR A 6 12.66 -6.22 -33.86
C TYR A 6 11.56 -5.23 -33.44
N ALA A 7 10.59 -4.96 -34.31
CA ALA A 7 9.44 -4.12 -33.98
C ALA A 7 8.58 -4.75 -32.86
N ASP A 8 8.38 -6.07 -32.90
CA ASP A 8 7.66 -6.81 -31.87
C ASP A 8 8.41 -6.81 -30.52
N MET A 9 9.74 -6.89 -30.55
CA MET A 9 10.59 -6.75 -29.35
C MET A 9 10.45 -5.36 -28.72
N LEU A 10 10.41 -4.28 -29.51
CA LEU A 10 10.23 -2.93 -28.99
C LEU A 10 8.85 -2.76 -28.34
N LYS A 11 7.79 -3.23 -28.99
CA LYS A 11 6.43 -3.24 -28.40
C LYS A 11 6.37 -4.04 -27.12
N TRP A 12 7.01 -5.22 -27.09
CA TRP A 12 7.11 -6.00 -25.86
C TRP A 12 7.84 -5.23 -24.74
N GLY A 13 8.91 -4.51 -25.08
CA GLY A 13 9.69 -3.66 -24.18
C GLY A 13 8.86 -2.59 -23.45
N GLU A 14 7.86 -2.02 -24.12
CA GLU A 14 6.93 -1.04 -23.54
C GLU A 14 6.00 -1.66 -22.48
N HIS A 15 5.61 -2.93 -22.67
CA HIS A 15 4.64 -3.65 -21.83
C HIS A 15 5.27 -4.61 -20.81
N VAL A 16 6.60 -4.63 -20.64
CA VAL A 16 7.28 -5.55 -19.70
C VAL A 16 6.74 -5.41 -18.27
N ARG A 17 6.37 -4.19 -17.88
CA ARG A 17 5.88 -3.87 -16.54
C ARG A 17 4.38 -4.10 -16.37
N ASP A 18 3.71 -4.44 -17.46
CA ASP A 18 2.29 -4.79 -17.45
C ASP A 18 2.11 -6.27 -17.14
N ALA A 19 3.19 -7.05 -17.09
CA ALA A 19 3.15 -8.47 -16.82
C ALA A 19 2.48 -8.77 -15.46
N PRO A 20 1.57 -9.76 -15.36
CA PRO A 20 0.90 -10.11 -14.11
C PRO A 20 1.85 -10.42 -12.95
N ALA A 21 2.99 -11.04 -13.26
CA ALA A 21 4.04 -11.32 -12.27
C ALA A 21 4.65 -10.04 -11.69
N PHE A 22 4.91 -9.04 -12.54
CA PHE A 22 5.43 -7.75 -12.10
C PHE A 22 4.40 -7.02 -11.23
N ARG A 23 3.13 -6.99 -11.66
CA ARG A 23 2.04 -6.37 -10.87
C ARG A 23 1.93 -7.01 -9.49
N ARG A 24 1.92 -8.34 -9.41
CA ARG A 24 1.82 -9.07 -8.14
C ARG A 24 3.02 -8.77 -7.23
N ALA A 25 4.24 -8.80 -7.77
CA ALA A 25 5.45 -8.52 -7.01
C ALA A 25 5.48 -7.07 -6.51
N ALA A 26 5.15 -6.10 -7.36
CA ALA A 26 5.11 -4.69 -6.99
C ALA A 26 4.05 -4.39 -5.93
N ARG A 27 2.83 -4.95 -6.06
CA ARG A 27 1.78 -4.83 -5.04
C ARG A 27 2.23 -5.39 -3.69
N GLY A 28 2.85 -6.58 -3.69
CA GLY A 28 3.41 -7.18 -2.49
C GLY A 28 4.47 -6.29 -1.83
N ALA A 29 5.44 -5.82 -2.63
CA ALA A 29 6.50 -4.94 -2.15
C ALA A 29 5.96 -3.63 -1.55
N ILE A 30 4.98 -2.98 -2.21
CA ILE A 30 4.35 -1.76 -1.70
C ILE A 30 3.70 -2.01 -0.33
N ARG A 31 2.91 -3.09 -0.21
CA ARG A 31 2.28 -3.46 1.07
C ARG A 31 3.31 -3.70 2.17
N THR A 32 4.40 -4.41 1.86
CA THR A 32 5.49 -4.64 2.82
C THR A 32 6.13 -3.32 3.28
N TYR A 33 6.39 -2.38 2.36
CA TYR A 33 6.92 -1.07 2.74
C TYR A 33 5.96 -0.24 3.58
N VAL A 34 4.66 -0.26 3.28
CA VAL A 34 3.65 0.42 4.11
C VAL A 34 3.58 -0.20 5.51
N ARG A 35 3.55 -1.54 5.61
CA ARG A 35 3.57 -2.26 6.89
C ARG A 35 4.81 -1.93 7.71
N MET A 36 5.97 -1.91 7.06
CA MET A 36 7.24 -1.55 7.68
C MET A 36 7.24 -0.10 8.20
N HIS A 37 6.58 0.83 7.51
CA HIS A 37 6.39 2.19 7.98
C HIS A 37 5.51 2.23 9.23
N LEU A 38 4.37 1.54 9.23
CA LEU A 38 3.45 1.45 10.36
C LEU A 38 4.11 0.84 11.61
N GLN A 39 4.88 -0.24 11.44
CA GLN A 39 5.65 -0.83 12.53
C GLN A 39 6.68 0.14 13.13
N ARG A 40 7.29 0.99 12.31
CA ARG A 40 8.20 2.04 12.79
C ARG A 40 7.45 3.13 13.55
N GLU A 41 6.26 3.53 13.09
CA GLU A 41 5.42 4.50 13.81
C GLU A 41 4.96 3.94 15.16
N ALA A 42 4.53 2.68 15.21
CA ALA A 42 4.17 1.99 16.45
C ALA A 42 5.35 1.92 17.43
N HIS A 43 6.52 1.46 16.96
CA HIS A 43 7.73 1.40 17.79
C HIS A 43 8.20 2.80 18.25
N ALA A 44 8.02 3.83 17.43
CA ALA A 44 8.33 5.21 17.83
C ALA A 44 7.37 5.73 18.92
N ARG A 45 6.11 5.30 18.93
CA ARG A 45 5.15 5.62 20.01
C ARG A 45 5.50 4.92 21.33
N GLU A 46 5.98 3.68 21.28
CA GLU A 46 6.31 2.90 22.47
C GLU A 46 7.64 3.31 23.12
N VAL A 47 8.70 3.46 22.32
CA VAL A 47 10.08 3.66 22.81
C VAL A 47 10.50 5.13 22.76
N GLY A 48 9.70 5.99 22.12
CA GLY A 48 10.02 7.38 21.82
C GLY A 48 10.75 7.53 20.48
N ALA A 49 10.39 8.59 19.74
CA ALA A 49 10.86 8.83 18.37
C ALA A 49 12.39 8.89 18.25
N GLU A 50 13.07 9.50 19.22
CA GLU A 50 14.54 9.65 19.22
C GLU A 50 15.25 8.31 19.43
N ALA A 51 14.78 7.49 20.37
CA ALA A 51 15.36 6.17 20.64
C ALA A 51 15.09 5.19 19.49
N ALA A 52 13.91 5.24 18.88
CA ALA A 52 13.58 4.45 17.69
C ALA A 52 14.45 4.85 16.48
N ALA A 53 14.68 6.16 16.28
CA ALA A 53 15.56 6.66 15.23
C ALA A 53 17.02 6.23 15.46
N ALA A 54 17.50 6.32 16.71
CA ALA A 54 18.86 5.89 17.08
C ALA A 54 19.08 4.37 16.90
N ALA A 55 18.11 3.54 17.27
CA ALA A 55 18.19 2.10 17.05
C ALA A 55 18.27 1.76 15.54
N LEU A 56 17.56 2.52 14.72
CA LEU A 56 17.57 2.35 13.26
C LEU A 56 18.91 2.77 12.64
N THR A 57 19.50 3.89 13.07
CA THR A 57 20.81 4.34 12.57
C THR A 57 21.91 3.34 12.92
N VAL A 58 21.92 2.82 14.15
CA VAL A 58 22.86 1.77 14.57
C VAL A 58 22.71 0.50 13.72
N ARG A 59 21.47 0.07 13.47
CA ARG A 59 21.20 -1.08 12.58
C ARG A 59 21.67 -0.82 11.16
N ARG A 60 21.49 0.39 10.62
CA ARG A 60 21.96 0.76 9.25
C ARG A 60 23.47 0.66 9.15
N GLU A 61 24.17 1.25 10.10
CA GLU A 61 25.63 1.24 10.09
C GLU A 61 26.19 -0.17 10.19
N ALA A 62 25.55 -1.04 10.98
CA ALA A 62 25.93 -2.44 11.09
C ALA A 62 25.78 -3.18 9.75
N VAL A 63 24.64 -3.02 9.07
CA VAL A 63 24.38 -3.62 7.76
C VAL A 63 25.33 -3.06 6.69
N GLU A 64 25.54 -1.74 6.67
CA GLU A 64 26.45 -1.12 5.71
C GLU A 64 27.91 -1.58 5.90
N LYS A 65 28.36 -1.78 7.14
CA LYS A 65 29.66 -2.37 7.45
C LYS A 65 29.78 -3.81 6.93
N LYS A 66 28.79 -4.68 7.19
CA LYS A 66 28.78 -6.06 6.68
C LYS A 66 28.92 -6.10 5.16
N ILE A 67 28.23 -5.20 4.46
CA ILE A 67 28.20 -5.18 3.00
C ILE A 67 29.49 -4.62 2.42
N LYS A 68 30.07 -3.58 3.05
CA LYS A 68 31.41 -3.09 2.71
C LYS A 68 32.46 -4.16 2.93
N ASP A 69 32.36 -4.94 4.00
CA ASP A 69 33.28 -6.04 4.29
C ASP A 69 33.12 -7.20 3.30
N HIS A 70 31.88 -7.52 2.88
CA HIS A 70 31.63 -8.51 1.84
C HIS A 70 32.23 -8.09 0.50
N LYS A 71 31.99 -6.84 0.06
CA LYS A 71 32.59 -6.26 -1.15
C LYS A 71 34.11 -6.26 -1.11
N ARG A 72 34.72 -5.86 0.02
CA ARG A 72 36.18 -5.88 0.20
C ARG A 72 36.76 -7.29 0.09
N LYS A 73 36.07 -8.30 0.64
CA LYS A 73 36.49 -9.71 0.55
C LYS A 73 36.41 -10.23 -0.88
N GLU A 74 35.39 -9.84 -1.65
CA GLU A 74 35.27 -10.19 -3.07
C GLU A 74 36.34 -9.51 -3.94
N ASP A 75 36.60 -8.21 -3.72
CA ASP A 75 37.64 -7.48 -4.45
C ASP A 75 39.03 -8.06 -4.20
N LYS A 76 39.29 -8.52 -2.97
CA LYS A 76 40.54 -9.22 -2.63
C LYS A 76 40.64 -10.57 -3.37
N LYS A 77 39.57 -11.36 -3.42
CA LYS A 77 39.53 -12.63 -4.17
C LYS A 77 39.69 -12.44 -5.69
N LYS A 78 39.14 -11.34 -6.24
CA LYS A 78 39.35 -10.95 -7.66
C LYS A 78 40.81 -10.59 -7.95
N LYS A 79 41.46 -9.83 -7.06
CA LYS A 79 42.90 -9.48 -7.19
C LYS A 79 43.83 -10.69 -7.07
N GLU A 80 43.40 -11.74 -6.36
CA GLU A 80 44.12 -13.02 -6.24
C GLU A 80 43.88 -13.98 -7.43
N GLY A 81 43.25 -13.52 -8.51
CA GLY A 81 43.11 -14.30 -9.76
C GLY A 81 42.07 -15.42 -9.73
N LYS A 82 41.24 -15.51 -8.68
CA LYS A 82 40.11 -16.44 -8.64
C LYS A 82 38.95 -15.88 -9.46
N THR A 83 38.31 -16.71 -10.28
CA THR A 83 37.05 -16.38 -10.97
C THR A 83 35.94 -16.18 -9.93
N VAL A 84 35.70 -14.93 -9.55
CA VAL A 84 34.59 -14.55 -8.69
C VAL A 84 33.42 -14.15 -9.60
N THR A 85 32.43 -15.03 -9.70
CA THR A 85 31.08 -14.64 -10.15
C THR A 85 30.64 -13.44 -9.31
N PRO A 86 30.04 -12.38 -9.88
CA PRO A 86 29.54 -11.27 -9.06
C PRO A 86 28.53 -11.83 -8.05
N THR A 87 28.94 -11.97 -6.79
CA THR A 87 28.06 -12.41 -5.73
C THR A 87 27.28 -11.19 -5.28
N ASP A 88 26.00 -11.37 -4.98
CA ASP A 88 25.24 -10.31 -4.35
C ASP A 88 25.93 -9.89 -3.04
N ALA A 89 26.08 -8.58 -2.86
CA ALA A 89 26.69 -8.03 -1.66
C ALA A 89 25.73 -8.05 -0.47
N ASP A 90 24.43 -8.28 -0.72
CA ASP A 90 23.39 -8.44 0.30
C ASP A 90 22.47 -9.65 0.01
N PRO A 91 22.97 -10.89 0.17
CA PRO A 91 22.20 -12.11 -0.14
C PRO A 91 20.91 -12.27 0.67
N ASP A 92 20.90 -11.72 1.89
CA ASP A 92 19.78 -11.82 2.83
C ASP A 92 18.81 -10.62 2.72
N GLY A 93 19.14 -9.59 1.93
CA GLY A 93 18.31 -8.40 1.74
C GLY A 93 18.22 -7.49 2.97
N GLU A 94 19.21 -7.54 3.87
CA GLU A 94 19.23 -6.74 5.10
C GLU A 94 19.15 -5.22 4.79
N GLN A 95 19.65 -4.75 3.63
CA GLN A 95 19.55 -3.34 3.24
C GLN A 95 18.11 -2.88 3.06
N PHE A 96 17.26 -3.72 2.47
CA PHE A 96 15.86 -3.37 2.23
C PHE A 96 15.09 -3.31 3.55
N ALA A 97 15.46 -4.12 4.54
CA ALA A 97 14.89 -4.10 5.88
C ALA A 97 15.29 -2.84 6.68
N VAL A 98 16.43 -2.22 6.39
CA VAL A 98 16.88 -1.00 7.09
C VAL A 98 16.75 0.27 6.23
N VAL A 99 15.92 0.26 5.19
CA VAL A 99 15.80 1.39 4.24
C VAL A 99 15.49 2.73 4.94
N ALA A 100 16.04 3.82 4.38
CA ALA A 100 15.88 5.22 4.83
C ALA A 100 14.42 5.59 5.10
N SER A 101 13.67 5.69 4.00
CA SER A 101 12.28 6.06 3.92
C SER A 101 11.51 4.98 3.15
N PRO A 102 10.84 4.04 3.85
CA PRO A 102 10.10 2.96 3.19
C PRO A 102 8.99 3.49 2.27
N LEU A 103 8.37 4.61 2.63
CA LEU A 103 7.36 5.27 1.80
C LEU A 103 7.93 5.79 0.47
N ASP A 104 9.17 6.29 0.44
CA ASP A 104 9.75 6.77 -0.82
C ASP A 104 10.05 5.61 -1.78
N ALA A 105 10.53 4.50 -1.23
CA ALA A 105 10.70 3.26 -2.00
C ALA A 105 9.36 2.77 -2.56
N ALA A 106 8.30 2.78 -1.74
CA ALA A 106 6.94 2.46 -2.17
C ALA A 106 6.45 3.43 -3.27
N SER A 107 6.70 4.73 -3.14
CA SER A 107 6.24 5.73 -4.11
C SER A 107 6.86 5.56 -5.50
N LYS A 108 8.12 5.11 -5.59
CA LYS A 108 8.76 4.78 -6.87
C LYS A 108 8.07 3.58 -7.54
N LEU A 109 7.70 2.57 -6.76
CA LEU A 109 6.97 1.40 -7.26
C LEU A 109 5.54 1.78 -7.67
N VAL A 110 4.87 2.63 -6.91
CA VAL A 110 3.55 3.17 -7.25
C VAL A 110 3.60 3.94 -8.56
N GLN A 111 4.56 4.87 -8.73
CA GLN A 111 4.71 5.61 -9.99
C GLN A 111 4.91 4.67 -11.18
N LEU A 112 5.70 3.62 -10.97
CA LEU A 112 5.93 2.61 -12.00
C LEU A 112 4.64 1.87 -12.37
N LEU A 113 3.84 1.48 -11.37
CA LEU A 113 2.54 0.87 -11.60
C LEU A 113 1.52 1.83 -12.22
N GLU A 114 1.53 3.12 -11.87
CA GLU A 114 0.65 4.11 -12.49
C GLU A 114 0.95 4.28 -13.99
N THR A 115 2.24 4.20 -14.38
CA THR A 115 2.64 4.29 -15.79
C THR A 115 2.33 3.02 -16.58
N ALA A 116 2.53 1.86 -15.96
CA ALA A 116 2.34 0.55 -16.59
C ALA A 116 0.85 0.15 -16.62
N CYS A 117 0.14 0.33 -15.52
CA CYS A 117 -1.20 -0.22 -15.31
C CYS A 117 -2.19 0.86 -14.81
N PRO A 118 -2.51 1.88 -15.63
CA PRO A 118 -3.42 2.96 -15.24
C PRO A 118 -4.89 2.52 -15.18
N THR A 119 -5.27 1.42 -15.83
CA THR A 119 -6.66 0.94 -15.90
C THR A 119 -7.06 0.06 -14.73
N GLU A 120 -6.14 -0.21 -13.81
CA GLU A 120 -6.30 -1.20 -12.77
C GLU A 120 -6.64 -0.54 -11.43
N LEU A 121 -7.75 -0.95 -10.82
CA LEU A 121 -8.24 -0.38 -9.57
C LEU A 121 -7.23 -0.49 -8.41
N GLU A 122 -6.68 -1.69 -8.20
CA GLU A 122 -5.76 -1.97 -7.09
C GLU A 122 -4.51 -1.09 -7.10
N THR A 123 -4.06 -0.64 -8.28
CA THR A 123 -2.92 0.28 -8.41
C THR A 123 -3.23 1.62 -7.76
N HIS A 124 -4.41 2.18 -8.03
CA HIS A 124 -4.80 3.50 -7.50
C HIS A 124 -5.17 3.43 -6.02
N VAL A 125 -5.75 2.30 -5.57
CA VAL A 125 -6.01 2.05 -4.14
C VAL A 125 -4.69 2.08 -3.36
N LEU A 126 -3.67 1.34 -3.81
CA LEU A 126 -2.35 1.34 -3.16
C LEU A 126 -1.64 2.68 -3.29
N ALA A 127 -1.82 3.38 -4.40
CA ALA A 127 -1.26 4.72 -4.61
C ALA A 127 -1.80 5.71 -3.59
N PHE A 128 -3.12 5.68 -3.35
CA PHE A 128 -3.77 6.51 -2.35
C PHE A 128 -3.17 6.29 -0.95
N ASP A 129 -3.06 5.03 -0.52
CA ASP A 129 -2.55 4.68 0.82
C ASP A 129 -1.12 5.20 1.03
N VAL A 130 -0.27 5.12 0.00
CA VAL A 130 1.10 5.65 0.06
C VAL A 130 1.12 7.18 0.08
N TYR A 131 0.33 7.84 -0.77
CA TYR A 131 0.34 9.30 -0.87
C TYR A 131 -0.27 10.01 0.34
N VAL A 132 -1.31 9.45 0.95
CA VAL A 132 -1.88 9.97 2.21
C VAL A 132 -0.82 9.96 3.31
N ARG A 133 -0.08 8.86 3.44
CA ARG A 133 0.99 8.73 4.46
C ARG A 133 2.20 9.62 4.18
N GLN A 134 2.46 9.94 2.92
CA GLN A 134 3.47 10.93 2.52
C GLN A 134 2.98 12.38 2.66
N ALA A 135 1.75 12.63 3.14
CA ALA A 135 1.10 13.94 3.15
C ALA A 135 1.03 14.61 1.75
N LYS A 136 0.96 13.82 0.68
CA LYS A 136 0.81 14.30 -0.70
C LYS A 136 -0.66 14.28 -1.12
N TRP A 137 -1.44 15.16 -0.51
CA TRP A 137 -2.90 15.20 -0.60
C TRP A 137 -3.46 15.29 -2.03
N VAL A 138 -2.84 16.09 -2.90
CA VAL A 138 -3.30 16.26 -4.30
C VAL A 138 -3.11 14.98 -5.11
N LEU A 139 -2.01 14.26 -4.89
CA LEU A 139 -1.76 12.97 -5.56
C LEU A 139 -2.70 11.88 -5.04
N ALA A 140 -3.00 11.89 -3.74
CA ALA A 140 -4.00 11.02 -3.15
C ALA A 140 -5.38 11.26 -3.78
N LEU A 141 -5.81 12.53 -3.91
CA LEU A 141 -7.08 12.87 -4.56
C LEU A 141 -7.12 12.42 -6.02
N ARG A 142 -6.01 12.59 -6.76
CA ARG A 142 -5.90 12.11 -8.15
C ARG A 142 -6.05 10.59 -8.23
N ALA A 143 -5.41 9.85 -7.33
CA ALA A 143 -5.53 8.39 -7.27
C ALA A 143 -6.97 7.96 -6.98
N ALA A 144 -7.63 8.59 -5.99
CA ALA A 144 -9.02 8.31 -5.67
C ALA A 144 -9.97 8.59 -6.86
N LYS A 145 -9.84 9.74 -7.53
CA LYS A 145 -10.62 10.09 -8.73
C LYS A 145 -10.44 9.06 -9.85
N ARG A 146 -9.22 8.58 -10.07
CA ARG A 146 -8.93 7.55 -11.08
C ARG A 146 -9.53 6.19 -10.69
N ALA A 147 -9.44 5.80 -9.43
CA ALA A 147 -10.06 4.57 -8.94
C ALA A 147 -11.58 4.58 -9.17
N ILE A 148 -12.24 5.70 -8.87
CA ILE A 148 -13.69 5.92 -9.03
C ILE A 148 -14.12 5.95 -10.50
N ALA A 149 -13.24 6.39 -11.39
CA ALA A 149 -13.49 6.38 -12.84
C ALA A 149 -13.41 4.96 -13.42
N ILE A 150 -12.61 4.06 -12.83
CA ILE A 150 -12.49 2.67 -13.25
C ILE A 150 -13.68 1.85 -12.73
N ASP A 151 -13.92 1.93 -11.42
CA ASP A 151 -15.00 1.20 -10.76
C ASP A 151 -15.76 2.14 -9.80
N PRO A 152 -16.90 2.68 -10.23
CA PRO A 152 -17.79 3.52 -9.41
C PRO A 152 -18.38 2.83 -8.19
N ASP A 153 -18.62 1.52 -8.28
CA ASP A 153 -19.44 0.79 -7.32
C ASP A 153 -18.59 0.24 -6.18
N HIS A 154 -17.30 0.01 -6.42
CA HIS A 154 -16.36 -0.50 -5.44
C HIS A 154 -16.32 0.35 -4.14
N PRO A 155 -16.35 -0.27 -2.95
CA PRO A 155 -16.43 0.46 -1.68
C PRO A 155 -15.09 1.11 -1.25
N MET A 156 -13.95 0.50 -1.58
CA MET A 156 -12.63 0.99 -1.15
C MET A 156 -12.31 2.44 -1.58
N PRO A 157 -12.52 2.87 -2.84
CA PRO A 157 -12.31 4.27 -3.23
C PRO A 157 -13.22 5.27 -2.49
N LYS A 158 -14.44 4.86 -2.13
CA LYS A 158 -15.38 5.68 -1.35
C LYS A 158 -14.85 5.90 0.07
N ALA A 159 -14.37 4.84 0.72
CA ALA A 159 -13.73 4.94 2.03
C ALA A 159 -12.44 5.78 2.01
N GLN A 160 -11.63 5.65 0.94
CA GLN A 160 -10.44 6.48 0.76
C GLN A 160 -10.77 7.96 0.64
N LEU A 161 -11.83 8.35 -0.06
CA LEU A 161 -12.27 9.74 -0.09
C LEU A 161 -12.70 10.26 1.28
N TYR A 162 -13.42 9.45 2.07
CA TYR A 162 -13.79 9.81 3.44
C TYR A 162 -12.54 10.05 4.30
N VAL A 163 -11.54 9.16 4.22
CA VAL A 163 -10.25 9.34 4.89
C VAL A 163 -9.58 10.63 4.46
N LEU A 164 -9.57 10.92 3.15
CA LEU A 164 -8.96 12.14 2.64
C LEU A 164 -9.67 13.39 3.15
N HIS A 165 -10.99 13.40 3.16
CA HIS A 165 -11.79 14.50 3.68
C HIS A 165 -11.48 14.76 5.16
N HIS A 166 -11.47 13.70 5.98
CA HIS A 166 -11.13 13.79 7.39
C HIS A 166 -9.68 14.26 7.59
N ALA A 167 -8.72 13.66 6.88
CA ALA A 167 -7.31 14.01 6.97
C ALA A 167 -7.05 15.47 6.59
N VAL A 168 -7.71 15.98 5.54
CA VAL A 168 -7.58 17.39 5.12
C VAL A 168 -8.17 18.34 6.16
N HIS A 169 -9.29 17.97 6.80
CA HIS A 169 -9.91 18.78 7.84
C HIS A 169 -9.04 18.88 9.11
N HIS A 170 -8.37 17.80 9.51
CA HIS A 170 -7.48 17.79 10.69
C HIS A 170 -6.06 18.28 10.39
N ALA A 171 -5.58 18.14 9.15
CA ALA A 171 -4.27 18.62 8.73
C ALA A 171 -4.23 20.13 8.42
N GLY A 172 -5.28 20.88 8.76
CA GLY A 172 -5.53 22.27 8.36
C GLY A 172 -4.40 23.27 8.63
N GLU A 173 -3.49 23.01 9.57
CA GLU A 173 -2.32 23.86 9.84
C GLU A 173 -1.08 23.50 9.00
N SER A 174 -1.02 22.29 8.42
CA SER A 174 0.14 21.79 7.68
C SER A 174 0.04 21.97 6.16
N ILE A 175 -1.14 22.35 5.66
CA ILE A 175 -1.44 22.41 4.22
C ILE A 175 -1.43 23.89 3.77
N PRO A 176 -0.66 24.24 2.72
CA PRO A 176 -0.74 25.58 2.12
C PRO A 176 -2.16 25.92 1.64
N ASP A 177 -2.63 27.13 1.91
CA ASP A 177 -4.01 27.59 1.62
C ASP A 177 -4.46 27.33 0.17
N ALA A 178 -3.57 27.52 -0.80
CA ALA A 178 -3.85 27.28 -2.21
C ALA A 178 -4.18 25.81 -2.49
N ILE A 179 -3.51 24.88 -1.80
CA ILE A 179 -3.77 23.44 -1.94
C ILE A 179 -5.06 23.09 -1.21
N HIS A 180 -5.31 23.66 -0.02
CA HIS A 180 -6.53 23.44 0.73
C HIS A 180 -7.77 23.86 -0.08
N ALA A 181 -7.75 25.02 -0.73
CA ALA A 181 -8.86 25.49 -1.58
C ALA A 181 -9.15 24.57 -2.77
N VAL A 182 -8.10 24.01 -3.39
CA VAL A 182 -8.27 23.04 -4.50
C VAL A 182 -8.85 21.73 -3.98
N LEU A 183 -8.37 21.24 -2.84
CA LEU A 183 -8.84 20.00 -2.24
C LEU A 183 -10.30 20.12 -1.82
N THR A 184 -10.71 21.18 -1.13
CA THR A 184 -12.10 21.37 -0.70
C THR A 184 -13.06 21.49 -1.88
N ARG A 185 -12.68 22.27 -2.91
CA ARG A 185 -13.46 22.39 -4.16
C ARG A 185 -13.63 21.05 -4.85
N ASP A 186 -12.52 20.32 -5.03
CA ASP A 186 -12.53 19.07 -5.78
C ASP A 186 -13.15 17.92 -4.98
N LEU A 187 -13.07 17.94 -3.65
CA LEU A 187 -13.78 17.00 -2.77
C LEU A 187 -15.28 17.26 -2.78
N ALA A 188 -15.72 18.53 -2.73
CA ALA A 188 -17.12 18.90 -2.85
C ALA A 188 -17.70 18.45 -4.22
N ALA A 189 -16.98 18.71 -5.31
CA ALA A 189 -17.40 18.27 -6.64
C ALA A 189 -17.53 16.75 -6.77
N VAL A 190 -16.70 15.99 -6.05
CA VAL A 190 -16.80 14.53 -6.02
C VAL A 190 -17.96 14.10 -5.12
N ALA A 191 -18.11 14.70 -3.93
CA ALA A 191 -19.21 14.45 -3.00
C ALA A 191 -20.60 14.64 -3.64
N ASP A 192 -20.78 15.74 -4.37
CA ASP A 192 -22.02 16.09 -5.06
C ASP A 192 -22.35 15.15 -6.22
N ALA A 193 -21.34 14.61 -6.89
CA ALA A 193 -21.54 13.80 -8.10
C ALA A 193 -22.07 12.38 -7.83
N ARG A 194 -21.85 11.80 -6.64
CA ARG A 194 -22.27 10.40 -6.34
C ARG A 194 -22.73 10.14 -4.89
N ALA A 195 -23.08 11.17 -4.11
CA ALA A 195 -23.53 11.04 -2.71
C ALA A 195 -22.56 10.19 -1.87
N PHE A 196 -21.34 10.70 -1.70
CA PHE A 196 -20.32 9.99 -0.94
C PHE A 196 -20.58 10.07 0.58
N PRO A 197 -20.19 9.04 1.34
CA PRO A 197 -20.37 8.99 2.78
C PRO A 197 -19.66 10.16 3.45
N THR A 198 -20.43 11.05 4.08
CA THR A 198 -19.90 12.13 4.93
C THR A 198 -19.65 11.65 6.35
N SER A 199 -20.24 10.51 6.71
CA SER A 199 -20.08 9.80 7.98
C SER A 199 -19.65 8.34 7.74
N ALA A 200 -18.89 7.76 8.67
CA ALA A 200 -18.57 6.32 8.66
C ALA A 200 -19.84 5.44 8.67
N ALA A 201 -20.98 5.98 9.14
CA ALA A 201 -22.27 5.30 9.15
C ALA A 201 -22.94 5.20 7.76
N ASP A 202 -22.56 6.06 6.82
CA ASP A 202 -23.07 6.01 5.44
C ASP A 202 -22.43 4.87 4.64
N ILE A 203 -21.34 4.28 5.15
CA ILE A 203 -20.77 3.01 4.69
C ILE A 203 -21.46 1.91 5.49
N GLU A 204 -22.76 1.67 5.26
CA GLU A 204 -23.39 0.49 5.86
C GLU A 204 -22.62 -0.76 5.40
N PRO A 205 -22.07 -1.58 6.31
CA PRO A 205 -21.33 -2.77 5.94
C PRO A 205 -22.34 -3.84 5.51
N THR A 206 -22.80 -3.75 4.27
CA THR A 206 -23.62 -4.79 3.61
C THR A 206 -22.72 -5.92 3.11
N ASP A 207 -21.49 -5.58 2.67
CA ASP A 207 -20.53 -6.51 2.06
C ASP A 207 -19.19 -6.55 2.81
N LEU A 208 -18.47 -7.68 2.77
CA LEU A 208 -17.13 -7.83 3.37
C LEU A 208 -16.14 -6.76 2.88
N GLU A 209 -16.21 -6.37 1.61
CA GLU A 209 -15.35 -5.33 1.02
C GLU A 209 -15.67 -3.93 1.59
N SER A 210 -16.94 -3.65 1.87
CA SER A 210 -17.38 -2.38 2.48
C SER A 210 -16.99 -2.27 3.95
N ALA A 211 -17.04 -3.39 4.68
CA ALA A 211 -16.60 -3.48 6.06
C ALA A 211 -15.09 -3.27 6.22
N VAL A 212 -14.30 -3.89 5.36
CA VAL A 212 -12.83 -3.70 5.36
C VAL A 212 -12.49 -2.27 4.94
N ALA A 213 -13.19 -1.71 3.96
CA ALA A 213 -13.01 -0.31 3.58
C ALA A 213 -13.31 0.65 4.75
N ALA A 214 -14.39 0.41 5.50
CA ALA A 214 -14.72 1.17 6.71
C ALA A 214 -13.68 0.99 7.82
N ALA A 215 -13.18 -0.23 8.05
CA ALA A 215 -12.15 -0.53 9.04
C ALA A 215 -10.80 0.14 8.70
N VAL A 216 -10.40 0.08 7.43
CA VAL A 216 -9.20 0.78 6.92
C VAL A 216 -9.37 2.29 7.09
N ALA A 217 -10.55 2.82 6.80
CA ALA A 217 -10.83 4.23 7.01
C ALA A 217 -10.75 4.66 8.48
N ALA A 218 -11.33 3.88 9.39
CA ALA A 218 -11.25 4.12 10.83
C ALA A 218 -9.79 4.11 11.33
N SER A 219 -8.96 3.19 10.84
CA SER A 219 -7.54 3.10 11.21
C SER A 219 -6.71 4.32 10.82
N LEU A 220 -7.06 4.96 9.70
CA LEU A 220 -6.36 6.14 9.19
C LEU A 220 -6.85 7.44 9.87
N VAL A 221 -8.08 7.42 10.38
CA VAL A 221 -8.76 8.56 11.01
C VAL A 221 -8.51 8.60 12.53
N GLY A 222 -8.21 7.46 13.16
CA GLY A 222 -7.87 7.39 14.59
C GLY A 222 -9.09 7.50 15.52
N GLY A 223 -10.29 7.20 15.04
CA GLY A 223 -11.51 7.12 15.85
C GLY A 223 -11.84 5.68 16.30
N GLU A 224 -12.51 5.54 17.44
CA GLU A 224 -13.26 4.33 17.80
C GLU A 224 -14.46 4.18 16.83
N PRO A 225 -14.81 2.97 16.35
CA PRO A 225 -14.35 1.63 16.77
C PRO A 225 -13.02 1.19 16.16
N THR A 226 -12.34 0.25 16.83
CA THR A 226 -11.09 -0.29 16.32
C THR A 226 -11.33 -1.08 15.02
N PRO A 227 -10.35 -1.15 14.10
CA PRO A 227 -10.49 -1.91 12.87
C PRO A 227 -10.82 -3.39 13.10
N ARG A 228 -10.41 -3.94 14.25
CA ARG A 228 -10.75 -5.30 14.71
C ARG A 228 -12.25 -5.43 14.97
N ASP A 229 -12.83 -4.52 15.74
CA ASP A 229 -14.25 -4.58 16.12
C ASP A 229 -15.19 -4.50 14.90
N VAL A 230 -14.84 -3.66 13.92
CA VAL A 230 -15.63 -3.51 12.67
C VAL A 230 -15.55 -4.78 11.82
N VAL A 231 -14.37 -5.37 11.71
CA VAL A 231 -14.16 -6.59 10.93
C VAL A 231 -14.79 -7.79 11.64
N ASP A 232 -14.62 -7.92 12.96
CA ASP A 232 -15.21 -9.00 13.75
C ASP A 232 -16.74 -8.96 13.74
N ALA A 233 -17.33 -7.76 13.79
CA ALA A 233 -18.78 -7.57 13.66
C ALA A 233 -19.31 -8.05 12.29
N VAL A 234 -18.52 -7.93 11.22
CA VAL A 234 -18.93 -8.35 9.87
C VAL A 234 -18.56 -9.79 9.58
N ILE A 235 -17.46 -10.29 10.13
CA ILE A 235 -17.16 -11.72 10.20
C ILE A 235 -18.32 -12.43 10.89
N ALA A 236 -18.93 -11.88 11.95
CA ALA A 236 -20.05 -12.50 12.65
C ALA A 236 -21.37 -12.57 11.84
N ARG A 237 -21.52 -11.82 10.73
CA ARG A 237 -22.72 -11.84 9.87
C ARG A 237 -22.57 -12.89 8.78
N ASP A 238 -23.28 -14.02 8.88
CA ASP A 238 -23.16 -15.10 7.90
C ASP A 238 -23.73 -14.73 6.52
N ASP A 239 -24.67 -13.79 6.45
CA ASP A 239 -25.23 -13.27 5.19
C ASP A 239 -24.18 -12.58 4.32
N ALA A 240 -23.15 -11.98 4.94
CA ALA A 240 -22.09 -11.26 4.25
C ALA A 240 -21.13 -12.20 3.48
N TRP A 241 -21.22 -13.52 3.66
CA TRP A 241 -20.33 -14.52 3.05
C TRP A 241 -20.96 -15.24 1.85
N VAL A 242 -22.23 -14.98 1.56
CA VAL A 242 -22.97 -15.67 0.50
C VAL A 242 -22.52 -15.15 -0.87
N GLY A 243 -21.94 -16.03 -1.70
CA GLY A 243 -21.53 -15.70 -3.07
C GLY A 243 -20.15 -15.04 -3.20
N ILE A 244 -19.38 -14.92 -2.11
CA ILE A 244 -18.01 -14.36 -2.15
C ILE A 244 -17.04 -15.33 -2.83
N THR A 245 -16.26 -14.83 -3.77
CA THR A 245 -15.14 -15.59 -4.33
C THR A 245 -13.90 -15.51 -3.43
N TYR A 246 -13.10 -16.57 -3.38
CA TYR A 246 -11.85 -16.59 -2.60
C TYR A 246 -10.89 -15.44 -2.99
N LYS A 247 -10.90 -15.01 -4.26
CA LYS A 247 -10.11 -13.85 -4.73
C LYS A 247 -10.54 -12.53 -4.12
N GLN A 248 -11.83 -12.34 -3.87
CA GLN A 248 -12.35 -11.16 -3.17
C GLN A 248 -11.93 -11.20 -1.70
N ALA A 249 -12.03 -12.36 -1.05
CA ALA A 249 -11.54 -12.55 0.31
C ALA A 249 -10.02 -12.34 0.44
N GLU A 250 -9.21 -12.75 -0.54
CA GLU A 250 -7.77 -12.45 -0.55
C GLU A 250 -7.48 -10.96 -0.73
N ARG A 251 -8.27 -10.25 -1.55
CA ARG A 251 -8.12 -8.80 -1.74
C ARG A 251 -8.47 -8.03 -0.48
N THR A 252 -9.58 -8.39 0.18
CA THR A 252 -10.00 -7.76 1.44
C THR A 252 -9.00 -8.05 2.55
N ALA A 253 -8.59 -9.32 2.71
CA ALA A 253 -7.57 -9.69 3.67
C ALA A 253 -6.24 -8.94 3.41
N ALA A 254 -5.86 -8.74 2.15
CA ALA A 254 -4.60 -8.06 1.86
C ALA A 254 -4.67 -6.53 1.98
N ALA A 255 -5.86 -5.92 1.92
CA ALA A 255 -6.06 -4.53 2.33
C ALA A 255 -6.00 -4.43 3.86
N LEU A 256 -6.54 -5.43 4.57
CA LEU A 256 -6.56 -5.47 6.03
C LEU A 256 -5.19 -5.82 6.64
N ASP A 257 -4.36 -6.66 6.02
CA ASP A 257 -3.01 -7.03 6.54
C ASP A 257 -2.07 -5.82 6.70
N VAL A 258 -2.37 -4.71 6.01
CA VAL A 258 -1.65 -3.45 6.19
C VAL A 258 -1.97 -2.83 7.56
N VAL A 259 -3.20 -2.99 8.03
CA VAL A 259 -3.73 -2.38 9.27
C VAL A 259 -3.65 -3.36 10.44
N ASP A 260 -4.06 -4.61 10.21
CA ASP A 260 -4.10 -5.66 11.21
C ASP A 260 -3.93 -7.06 10.58
N ALA A 261 -2.79 -7.68 10.88
CA ALA A 261 -2.46 -9.01 10.35
C ALA A 261 -3.31 -10.14 10.96
N GLU A 262 -3.79 -9.98 12.19
CA GLU A 262 -4.59 -11.00 12.89
C GLU A 262 -6.01 -11.02 12.32
N ALA A 263 -6.60 -9.83 12.12
CA ALA A 263 -7.92 -9.71 11.51
C ALA A 263 -7.90 -10.18 10.03
N ALA A 264 -6.82 -9.92 9.29
CA ALA A 264 -6.64 -10.44 7.94
C ALA A 264 -6.61 -11.98 7.88
N GLN A 265 -5.93 -12.61 8.85
CA GLN A 265 -5.90 -14.08 8.96
C GLN A 265 -7.26 -14.65 9.35
N ALA A 266 -8.01 -13.97 10.23
CA ALA A 266 -9.37 -14.37 10.60
C ALA A 266 -10.32 -14.37 9.39
N VAL A 267 -10.24 -13.33 8.54
CA VAL A 267 -11.01 -13.26 7.28
C VAL A 267 -10.65 -14.42 6.35
N LEU A 268 -9.36 -14.72 6.16
CA LEU A 268 -8.93 -15.84 5.31
C LEU A 268 -9.33 -17.21 5.86
N ALA A 269 -9.26 -17.39 7.18
CA ALA A 269 -9.67 -18.62 7.84
C ALA A 269 -11.18 -18.86 7.67
N LYS A 270 -12.01 -17.81 7.87
CA LYS A 270 -13.45 -17.91 7.62
C LYS A 270 -13.76 -18.12 6.14
N ALA A 271 -13.06 -17.46 5.22
CA ALA A 271 -13.23 -17.67 3.77
C ALA A 271 -12.98 -19.12 3.36
N ARG A 272 -11.92 -19.75 3.90
CA ARG A 272 -11.61 -21.17 3.67
C ARG A 272 -12.69 -22.10 4.23
N ALA A 273 -13.19 -21.79 5.43
CA ALA A 273 -14.27 -22.56 6.05
C ALA A 273 -15.59 -22.48 5.26
N VAL A 274 -15.98 -21.30 4.76
CA VAL A 274 -17.21 -21.12 3.97
C VAL A 274 -17.10 -21.75 2.58
N LEU A 275 -15.93 -21.66 1.94
CA LEU A 275 -15.72 -22.18 0.59
C LEU A 275 -15.24 -23.64 0.54
N ALA A 276 -15.08 -24.29 1.70
CA ALA A 276 -14.59 -25.66 1.86
C ALA A 276 -13.24 -25.92 1.12
N LEU A 277 -12.32 -24.97 1.22
CA LEU A 277 -10.95 -25.00 0.66
C LEU A 277 -9.92 -25.27 1.75
#